data_AF-A0A3A9VJ63-F1
#
_entry.id   AF-A0A3A9VJ63-F1
#
_cell.length_a   1.000
_cell.length_b   1.000
_cell.length_c   1.000
_cell.angle_alpha   90.00
_cell.angle_beta   90.00
_cell.angle_gamma   90.00
#
_symmetry.space_group_name_H-M   'P 1'
#
loop_
_entity.id
_entity.type
_entity.pdbx_description
1 polymer ?
#
loop_
_entity_poly.entity_id
_entity_poly.type
_entity_poly.pdbx_seq_one_letter_code
_entity_poly.pdbx_strand_id
1 'polypeptide(L)'
;MSKRDELITKYAADIKDKIGQTPDMDLLTKVTIGCGPSIYNADAATVSGSDPKELETVKKNFLIKKLGLADGAKLDEAIASVIDAYGKSNRNKYRAVVYYLLTKHFKKESVYK
;
A
#
# COMPACT_ATOMS: atom_id res chain seq x y z
N MET A 1 8.46 21.55 4.83
CA MET A 1 8.05 20.14 4.87
C MET A 1 9.15 19.31 4.27
N SER A 2 9.44 18.13 4.83
CA SER A 2 10.38 17.19 4.21
C SER A 2 9.75 16.56 2.96
N LYS A 3 10.57 15.97 2.09
CA LYS A 3 10.05 15.23 0.92
C LYS A 3 9.12 14.08 1.32
N ARG A 4 9.33 13.50 2.50
CA ARG A 4 8.45 12.46 3.05
C ARG A 4 7.08 13.03 3.39
N ASP A 5 7.03 14.21 4.02
CA ASP A 5 5.77 14.83 4.43
C ASP A 5 4.92 15.17 3.20
N GLU A 6 5.54 15.69 2.13
CA GLU A 6 4.85 15.94 0.86
C GLU A 6 4.24 14.66 0.27
N LEU A 7 4.96 13.54 0.33
CA LEU A 7 4.47 12.24 -0.13
C LEU A 7 3.33 11.75 0.75
N ILE A 8 3.42 11.87 2.07
CA ILE A 8 2.36 11.49 3.00
C ILE A 8 1.09 12.31 2.74
N THR A 9 1.20 13.62 2.53
CA THR A 9 0.04 14.47 2.15
C THR A 9 -0.60 13.98 0.86
N LYS A 10 0.21 13.64 -0.15
CA LYS A 10 -0.27 13.10 -1.42
C LYS A 10 -0.96 11.75 -1.26
N TYR A 11 -0.40 10.86 -0.45
CA TYR A 11 -0.97 9.54 -0.17
C TYR A 11 -2.29 9.65 0.59
N ALA A 12 -2.39 10.56 1.56
CA ALA A 12 -3.63 10.85 2.28
C ALA A 12 -4.73 11.39 1.35
N ALA A 13 -4.37 12.28 0.41
CA ALA A 13 -5.29 12.76 -0.61
C ALA A 13 -5.77 11.62 -1.52
N ASP A 14 -4.88 10.73 -1.96
CA ASP A 14 -5.28 9.55 -2.75
C ASP A 14 -6.27 8.64 -1.98
N ILE A 15 -6.03 8.39 -0.69
CA ILE A 15 -6.94 7.59 0.16
C ILE A 15 -8.32 8.24 0.27
N LYS A 16 -8.36 9.56 0.42
CA LYS A 16 -9.61 10.30 0.52
C LYS A 16 -10.36 10.38 -0.82
N ASP A 17 -9.68 10.87 -1.85
CA ASP A 17 -10.33 11.32 -3.08
C ASP A 17 -10.52 10.19 -4.09
N LYS A 18 -9.63 9.20 -4.12
CA LYS A 18 -9.71 8.07 -5.07
C LYS A 18 -10.33 6.82 -4.47
N ILE A 19 -10.07 6.57 -3.20
CA ILE A 19 -10.53 5.36 -2.50
C ILE A 19 -11.78 5.64 -1.65
N GLY A 20 -12.06 6.91 -1.32
CA GLY A 20 -13.26 7.30 -0.58
C GLY A 20 -13.19 7.00 0.93
N GLN A 21 -11.99 6.84 1.49
CA GLN A 21 -11.78 6.53 2.90
C GLN A 21 -11.16 7.70 3.67
N THR A 22 -11.44 7.78 4.97
CA THR A 22 -10.73 8.75 5.83
C THR A 22 -9.35 8.18 6.19
N PRO A 23 -8.25 8.87 5.86
CA PRO A 23 -6.91 8.36 6.15
C PRO A 23 -6.57 8.42 7.64
N ASP A 24 -6.07 7.31 8.17
CA ASP A 24 -5.41 7.24 9.46
C ASP A 24 -3.96 7.70 9.28
N MET A 25 -3.68 8.94 9.69
CA MET A 25 -2.40 9.58 9.43
C MET A 25 -1.24 8.95 10.22
N ASP A 26 -1.48 8.37 11.39
CA ASP A 26 -0.44 7.68 12.16
C ASP A 26 0.00 6.41 11.43
N LEU A 27 -0.99 5.57 11.06
CA LEU A 27 -0.68 4.34 10.32
C LEU A 27 -0.05 4.65 8.96
N LEU A 28 -0.58 5.63 8.22
CA LEU A 28 -0.04 6.01 6.91
C LEU A 28 1.42 6.49 7.02
N THR A 29 1.73 7.27 8.05
CA THR A 29 3.11 7.73 8.31
C THR A 29 4.02 6.55 8.58
N LYS A 30 3.62 5.64 9.46
CA LYS A 30 4.43 4.45 9.82
C LYS A 30 4.63 3.49 8.65
N VAL A 31 3.58 3.26 7.86
CA VAL A 31 3.67 2.46 6.63
C VAL A 31 4.63 3.12 5.63
N THR A 32 4.52 4.45 5.45
CA THR A 32 5.40 5.20 4.54
C THR A 32 6.87 5.13 4.99
N ILE A 33 7.13 5.23 6.29
CA ILE A 33 8.47 5.02 6.86
C ILE A 33 8.94 3.58 6.61
N GLY A 34 8.06 2.59 6.78
CA GLY A 34 8.35 1.18 6.53
C GLY A 34 8.69 0.86 5.06
N CYS A 35 8.21 1.64 4.10
CA CYS A 35 8.62 1.54 2.70
C CYS A 35 10.07 2.05 2.47
N GLY A 36 10.65 2.80 3.41
CA GLY A 36 12.03 3.26 3.34
C GLY A 36 12.30 4.19 2.15
N PRO A 37 13.53 4.18 1.57
CA PRO A 37 13.90 5.09 0.49
C PRO A 37 13.19 4.80 -0.85
N SER A 38 12.52 3.64 -0.98
CA SER A 38 11.81 3.27 -2.21
C SER A 38 10.74 4.29 -2.62
N ILE A 39 10.17 5.01 -1.66
CA ILE A 39 9.14 6.03 -1.89
C ILE A 39 9.62 7.22 -2.74
N TYR A 40 10.94 7.40 -2.88
CA TYR A 40 11.53 8.50 -3.64
C TYR A 40 11.88 8.13 -5.08
N ASN A 41 11.86 6.84 -5.44
CA ASN A 41 12.08 6.37 -6.80
C ASN A 41 10.71 6.12 -7.45
N ALA A 42 10.45 6.70 -8.63
CA ALA A 42 9.12 6.65 -9.24
C ALA A 42 8.63 5.22 -9.51
N ASP A 43 9.51 4.35 -10.00
CA ASP A 43 9.19 2.95 -10.30
C ASP A 43 9.02 2.14 -9.00
N ALA A 44 9.97 2.28 -8.07
CA ALA A 44 9.93 1.60 -6.79
C ALA A 44 8.94 2.20 -5.78
N ALA A 45 8.27 3.30 -6.10
CA ALA A 45 7.19 3.89 -5.29
C ALA A 45 5.80 3.45 -5.76
N THR A 46 5.65 2.83 -6.94
CA THR A 46 4.35 2.44 -7.50
C THR A 46 4.22 0.93 -7.71
N VAL A 47 2.98 0.42 -7.62
CA VAL A 47 2.63 -0.99 -7.82
C VAL A 47 1.87 -1.13 -9.13
N SER A 48 2.39 -1.95 -10.04
CA SER A 48 1.71 -2.32 -11.28
C SER A 48 0.58 -3.31 -10.99
N GLY A 49 -0.66 -2.81 -10.99
CA GLY A 49 -1.85 -3.60 -10.69
C GLY A 49 -2.18 -4.70 -11.71
N SER A 50 -1.53 -4.71 -12.86
CA SER A 50 -1.75 -5.68 -13.95
C SER A 50 -0.55 -6.59 -14.20
N ASP A 51 0.55 -6.42 -13.46
CA ASP A 51 1.73 -7.29 -13.58
C ASP A 51 1.68 -8.39 -12.51
N PRO A 52 1.48 -9.66 -12.89
CA PRO A 52 1.41 -10.77 -11.94
C PRO A 52 2.66 -10.90 -11.06
N LYS A 53 3.86 -10.58 -11.58
CA LYS A 53 5.11 -10.69 -10.83
C LYS A 53 5.21 -9.64 -9.72
N GLU A 54 4.72 -8.44 -10.01
CA GLU A 54 4.64 -7.36 -9.03
C GLU A 54 3.63 -7.72 -7.92
N LEU A 55 2.45 -8.24 -8.27
CA LEU A 55 1.45 -8.67 -7.28
C LEU A 55 1.96 -9.83 -6.42
N GLU A 56 2.66 -10.80 -7.02
CA GLU A 56 3.30 -11.90 -6.30
C GLU A 56 4.38 -11.38 -5.32
N THR A 57 5.13 -10.36 -5.73
CA THR A 57 6.14 -9.70 -4.87
C THR A 57 5.49 -9.02 -3.68
N VAL A 58 4.37 -8.31 -3.88
CA VAL A 58 3.57 -7.75 -2.78
C VAL A 58 3.08 -8.85 -1.85
N LYS A 59 2.52 -9.94 -2.39
CA LYS A 59 2.06 -11.08 -1.58
C LYS A 59 3.18 -11.69 -0.73
N LYS A 60 4.29 -12.07 -1.34
CA LYS A 60 5.40 -12.76 -0.66
C LYS A 60 6.12 -11.86 0.34
N ASN A 61 6.53 -10.67 -0.09
CA ASN A 61 7.40 -9.82 0.71
C ASN A 61 6.63 -8.99 1.73
N PHE A 62 5.40 -8.56 1.40
CA PHE A 62 4.62 -7.73 2.28
C PHE A 62 3.62 -8.55 3.12
N LEU A 63 2.66 -9.22 2.47
CA LEU A 63 1.60 -9.92 3.21
C LEU A 63 2.14 -11.07 4.04
N ILE A 64 2.97 -11.94 3.45
CA ILE A 64 3.50 -13.11 4.15
C ILE A 64 4.65 -12.69 5.07
N LYS A 65 5.75 -12.15 4.51
CA LYS A 65 6.97 -11.90 5.30
C LYS A 65 6.84 -10.75 6.31
N LYS A 66 6.21 -9.62 5.94
CA LYS A 66 6.12 -8.44 6.82
C LYS A 66 4.92 -8.50 7.76
N LEU A 67 3.73 -8.86 7.25
CA LEU A 67 2.50 -8.90 8.07
C LEU A 67 2.26 -10.27 8.76
N GLY A 68 3.06 -11.29 8.41
CA GLY A 68 2.98 -12.61 9.03
C GLY A 68 1.68 -13.35 8.69
N LEU A 69 1.16 -13.18 7.47
CA LEU A 69 -0.03 -13.87 7.00
C LEU A 69 0.36 -15.23 6.39
N ALA A 70 -0.47 -16.24 6.59
CA ALA A 70 -0.32 -17.53 5.93
C ALA A 70 -0.67 -17.39 4.43
N ASP A 71 0.03 -18.15 3.58
CA ASP A 71 -0.26 -18.18 2.14
C ASP A 71 -1.66 -18.79 1.88
N GLY A 72 -2.36 -18.25 0.88
CA GLY A 72 -3.67 -18.70 0.45
C GLY A 72 -4.34 -17.71 -0.50
N ALA A 73 -5.41 -18.16 -1.16
CA ALA A 73 -6.16 -17.40 -2.16
C ALA A 73 -6.69 -16.04 -1.65
N LYS A 74 -6.98 -15.94 -0.35
CA LYS A 74 -7.43 -14.70 0.29
C LYS A 74 -6.43 -13.55 0.15
N LEU A 75 -5.13 -13.85 0.03
CA LEU A 75 -4.12 -12.81 -0.17
C LEU A 75 -4.20 -12.21 -1.58
N ASP A 76 -4.41 -13.05 -2.59
CA ASP A 76 -4.56 -12.64 -3.98
C ASP A 76 -5.87 -11.85 -4.17
N GLU A 77 -6.97 -12.32 -3.56
CA GLU A 77 -8.26 -11.62 -3.54
C GLU A 77 -8.16 -10.24 -2.90
N ALA A 78 -7.48 -10.12 -1.76
CA ALA A 78 -7.28 -8.85 -1.08
C ALA A 78 -6.44 -7.88 -1.91
N ILE A 79 -5.38 -8.37 -2.56
CA ILE A 79 -4.58 -7.54 -3.49
C ILE A 79 -5.45 -7.06 -4.64
N ALA A 80 -6.20 -7.95 -5.29
CA ALA A 80 -7.08 -7.58 -6.39
C ALA A 80 -8.12 -6.54 -5.97
N SER A 81 -8.73 -6.71 -4.79
CA SER A 81 -9.69 -5.77 -4.22
C SER A 81 -9.07 -4.39 -3.96
N VAL A 82 -7.85 -4.34 -3.40
CA VAL A 82 -7.14 -3.07 -3.15
C VAL A 82 -6.76 -2.39 -4.46
N ILE A 83 -6.28 -3.13 -5.47
CA ILE A 83 -5.93 -2.59 -6.78
C ILE A 83 -7.17 -2.02 -7.50
N ASP A 84 -8.32 -2.69 -7.37
CA ASP A 84 -9.60 -2.23 -7.93
C ASP A 84 -10.12 -0.98 -7.21
N ALA A 85 -10.12 -1.00 -5.88
CA ALA A 85 -10.53 0.14 -5.05
C ALA A 85 -9.67 1.40 -5.30
N TYR A 86 -8.39 1.22 -5.61
CA TYR A 86 -7.50 2.33 -5.97
C TYR A 86 -7.68 2.81 -7.43
N GLY A 87 -8.54 2.13 -8.19
CA GLY A 87 -8.88 2.47 -9.56
C GLY A 87 -7.94 1.83 -10.57
N LYS A 88 -8.48 0.93 -11.40
CA LYS A 88 -7.72 0.25 -12.47
C LYS A 88 -7.01 1.23 -13.39
N SER A 89 -7.67 2.32 -13.80
CA SER A 89 -7.14 3.38 -14.67
C SER A 89 -6.07 4.27 -14.01
N ASN A 90 -5.91 4.23 -12.69
CA ASN A 90 -4.87 5.01 -12.01
C ASN A 90 -3.49 4.38 -12.29
N ARG A 91 -2.67 5.03 -13.11
CA ARG A 91 -1.30 4.54 -13.39
C ARG A 91 -0.36 4.65 -12.19
N ASN A 92 -0.69 5.50 -11.22
CA ASN A 92 0.13 5.78 -10.05
C ASN A 92 -0.53 5.21 -8.79
N LYS A 93 -0.48 3.89 -8.62
CA LYS A 93 -0.90 3.22 -7.39
C LYS A 93 0.30 3.18 -6.45
N TYR A 94 0.38 4.10 -5.50
CA TYR A 94 1.55 4.20 -4.62
C TYR A 94 1.63 3.00 -3.68
N ARG A 95 2.82 2.40 -3.57
CA ARG A 95 3.09 1.23 -2.74
C ARG A 95 2.77 1.46 -1.27
N ALA A 96 3.07 2.64 -0.74
CA ALA A 96 2.69 3.02 0.62
C ALA A 96 1.17 2.98 0.83
N VAL A 97 0.37 3.45 -0.14
CA VAL A 97 -1.10 3.42 -0.07
C VAL A 97 -1.63 2.00 -0.22
N VAL A 98 -1.09 1.20 -1.15
CA VAL A 98 -1.45 -0.22 -1.31
C VAL A 98 -1.16 -0.99 -0.01
N TYR A 99 0.01 -0.77 0.60
CA TYR A 99 0.41 -1.43 1.84
C TYR A 99 -0.45 -0.98 3.02
N TYR A 100 -0.81 0.30 3.08
CA TYR A 100 -1.73 0.84 4.07
C TYR A 100 -3.10 0.13 3.98
N LEU A 101 -3.67 0.05 2.78
CA LEU A 101 -4.98 -0.56 2.55
C LEU A 101 -4.97 -2.05 2.89
N LEU A 102 -3.93 -2.78 2.48
CA LEU A 102 -3.76 -4.20 2.82
C LEU A 102 -3.59 -4.40 4.34
N THR A 103 -2.87 -3.50 5.01
CA THR A 103 -2.70 -3.54 6.47
C THR A 103 -4.05 -3.36 7.17
N LYS A 104 -4.86 -2.38 6.75
CA LYS A 104 -6.23 -2.16 7.25
C LYS A 104 -7.15 -3.36 6.94
N HIS A 105 -7.11 -3.89 5.72
CA HIS A 105 -7.94 -5.03 5.30
C HIS A 105 -7.75 -6.25 6.21
N PHE A 106 -6.50 -6.58 6.54
CA PHE A 106 -6.16 -7.72 7.41
C PHE A 106 -6.09 -7.38 8.90
N LYS A 107 -6.40 -6.14 9.31
CA LYS A 107 -6.32 -5.68 10.71
C LYS A 107 -4.93 -5.90 11.34
N LYS A 108 -3.89 -5.55 10.58
CA LYS A 108 -2.47 -5.76 10.93
C LYS A 108 -1.76 -4.46 11.35
N GLU A 109 -2.50 -3.45 11.79
CA GLU A 109 -1.96 -2.16 12.25
C GLU A 109 -0.95 -2.33 13.39
N SER A 110 -1.17 -3.34 14.24
CA SER A 110 -0.30 -3.65 15.39
C SER A 110 1.13 -4.10 15.01
N VAL A 111 1.40 -4.39 13.73
CA VAL A 111 2.75 -4.63 13.21
C VAL A 111 3.57 -3.33 13.15
N TYR A 112 2.90 -2.18 13.09
CA TYR A 112 3.49 -0.84 13.01
C TYR A 112 3.41 -0.12 14.37
N LYS A 113 4.01 -0.71 15.40
CA LYS A 113 4.17 -0.03 16.70
C LYS A 113 5.28 1.01 16.63
#